data_AF-A0A3D2FVK8-F1
#
_entry.id   AF-A0A3D2FVK8-F1
#
_cell.length_a   1.000
_cell.length_b   1.000
_cell.length_c   1.000
_cell.angle_alpha   90.00
_cell.angle_beta   90.00
_cell.angle_gamma   90.00
#
_symmetry.space_group_name_H-M   'P 1'
#
loop_
_entity.id
_entity.type
_entity.pdbx_description
1 polymer ?
#
loop_
_entity_poly.entity_id
_entity_poly.type
_entity_poly.pdbx_seq_one_letter_code
_entity_poly.pdbx_strand_id
1 'polypeptide(L)'
;EKSAVDRRKFERLLEAACNLSDLCWNEHEDVRGDLGARRVLGLPVNCVTHKERIWLATAIYHRYVGRKTNKARPPELGFILGRRRRAQATTIGLGLRFALTFSGGTVDGLKGIKLVNDGQTLTLQVSKECAKLVDNHARRRFQQLAQSADLAAEIDI
;
A
#
# COMPACT_ATOMS: atom_id res chain seq x y z
N GLU A 1 -2.13 -26.32 8.59
CA GLU A 1 -1.05 -26.18 7.58
C GLU A 1 -1.36 -25.25 6.41
N LYS A 2 -2.42 -25.45 5.62
CA LYS A 2 -2.70 -24.65 4.41
C LYS A 2 -2.80 -23.13 4.64
N SER A 3 -3.45 -22.72 5.73
CA SER A 3 -3.57 -21.30 6.14
C SER A 3 -2.20 -20.66 6.49
N ALA A 4 -1.30 -21.41 7.14
CA ALA A 4 0.04 -20.92 7.48
C ALA A 4 0.92 -20.73 6.24
N VAL A 5 0.81 -21.64 5.26
CA VAL A 5 1.51 -21.52 3.97
C VAL A 5 1.02 -20.31 3.19
N ASP A 6 -0.29 -20.08 3.13
CA ASP A 6 -0.87 -18.93 2.44
C ASP A 6 -0.49 -17.61 3.14
N ARG A 7 -0.40 -17.61 4.47
CA ARG A 7 0.11 -16.49 5.25
C ARG A 7 1.56 -16.17 4.91
N ARG A 8 2.45 -17.17 4.87
CA ARG A 8 3.87 -17.00 4.52
C ARG A 8 4.06 -16.47 3.09
N LYS A 9 3.25 -16.95 2.14
CA LYS A 9 3.26 -16.42 0.76
C LYS A 9 2.86 -14.95 0.71
N PHE A 10 1.83 -14.58 1.48
CA PHE A 10 1.40 -13.20 1.60
C PHE A 10 2.46 -12.30 2.24
N GLU A 11 3.08 -12.73 3.34
CA GLU A 11 4.13 -11.97 4.04
C GLU A 11 5.34 -11.72 3.15
N ARG A 12 5.81 -12.73 2.42
CA ARG A 12 6.88 -12.57 1.42
C ARG A 12 6.52 -11.52 0.35
N LEU A 13 5.26 -11.53 -0.10
CA LEU A 13 4.81 -10.60 -1.14
C LEU A 13 4.63 -9.17 -0.59
N LEU A 14 4.18 -9.06 0.66
CA LEU A 14 4.08 -7.80 1.38
C LEU A 14 5.46 -7.18 1.60
N GLU A 15 6.44 -7.97 2.04
CA GLU A 15 7.82 -7.55 2.21
C GLU A 15 8.42 -7.06 0.89
N ALA A 16 8.21 -7.79 -0.20
CA ALA A 16 8.62 -7.34 -1.54
C ALA A 16 7.96 -6.01 -1.92
N ALA A 17 6.68 -5.81 -1.60
CA ALA A 17 6.00 -4.53 -1.85
C ALA A 17 6.57 -3.37 -1.00
N CYS A 18 6.95 -3.63 0.25
CA CYS A 18 7.63 -2.65 1.10
C CYS A 18 8.99 -2.24 0.52
N ASN A 19 9.80 -3.21 0.10
CA ASN A 19 11.12 -2.94 -0.52
C ASN A 19 11.00 -2.19 -1.85
N LEU A 20 9.96 -2.47 -2.64
CA LEU A 20 9.69 -1.80 -3.92
C LEU A 20 8.94 -0.47 -3.75
N SER A 21 8.54 -0.12 -2.54
CA SER A 21 7.61 0.99 -2.29
C SER A 21 8.15 2.33 -2.79
N ASP A 22 9.46 2.51 -2.91
CA ASP A 22 10.07 3.76 -3.35
C ASP A 22 10.79 3.68 -4.71
N LEU A 23 10.52 2.65 -5.51
CA LEU A 23 11.19 2.35 -6.79
C LEU A 23 11.21 3.52 -7.82
N CYS A 24 10.21 4.40 -7.77
CA CYS A 24 10.01 5.53 -8.69
C CYS A 24 9.91 6.86 -7.95
N TRP A 25 10.67 7.05 -6.86
CA TRP A 25 10.65 8.28 -6.08
C TRP A 25 11.14 9.51 -6.86
N ASN A 26 12.10 9.31 -7.78
CA ASN A 26 12.73 10.34 -8.61
C ASN A 26 11.97 10.66 -9.91
N GLU A 27 10.85 9.97 -10.16
CA GLU A 27 10.06 10.12 -11.38
C GLU A 27 8.99 11.21 -11.22
N HIS A 28 8.59 11.84 -12.32
CA HIS A 28 7.56 12.88 -12.31
C HIS A 28 6.23 12.36 -11.72
N GLU A 29 5.58 13.17 -10.89
CA GLU A 29 4.46 12.72 -10.06
C GLU A 29 3.25 12.20 -10.84
N ASP A 30 3.08 12.68 -12.07
CA ASP A 30 2.01 12.27 -12.97
C ASP A 30 2.21 10.88 -13.58
N VAL A 31 3.46 10.46 -13.78
CA VAL A 31 3.80 9.22 -14.49
C VAL A 31 4.33 8.13 -13.57
N ARG A 32 4.85 8.48 -12.39
CA ARG A 32 5.50 7.53 -11.47
C ARG A 32 4.62 6.33 -11.08
N GLY A 33 3.30 6.51 -11.06
CA GLY A 33 2.35 5.41 -10.81
C GLY A 33 2.32 4.38 -11.93
N ASP A 34 2.17 4.84 -13.17
CA ASP A 34 2.19 4.00 -14.37
C ASP A 34 3.57 3.35 -14.55
N LEU A 35 4.63 4.15 -14.44
CA LEU A 35 6.01 3.70 -14.58
C LEU A 35 6.40 2.68 -13.51
N GLY A 36 6.04 2.93 -12.23
CA GLY A 36 6.30 1.99 -11.15
C GLY A 36 5.61 0.65 -11.36
N ALA A 37 4.35 0.66 -11.80
CA ALA A 37 3.63 -0.56 -12.13
C ALA A 37 4.26 -1.31 -13.32
N ARG A 38 4.62 -0.59 -14.41
CA ARG A 38 5.28 -1.20 -15.58
C ARG A 38 6.65 -1.77 -15.25
N ARG A 39 7.45 -1.09 -14.43
CA ARG A 39 8.75 -1.60 -13.95
C ARG A 39 8.56 -2.91 -13.21
N VAL A 40 7.60 -2.99 -12.28
CA VAL A 40 7.30 -4.23 -11.55
C VAL A 40 6.82 -5.34 -12.48
N LEU A 41 5.97 -5.03 -13.47
CA LEU A 41 5.55 -6.00 -14.48
C LEU A 41 6.75 -6.50 -15.31
N GLY A 42 7.69 -5.63 -15.66
CA GLY A 42 8.88 -5.95 -16.46
C GLY A 42 10.05 -6.57 -15.69
N LEU A 43 9.99 -6.70 -14.35
CA LEU A 43 11.12 -7.22 -13.56
C LEU A 43 11.53 -8.64 -14.01
N PRO A 44 12.80 -8.88 -14.41
CA PRO A 44 13.28 -10.19 -14.83
C PRO A 44 13.63 -11.07 -13.61
N VAL A 45 12.66 -11.24 -12.71
CA VAL A 45 12.81 -11.99 -11.46
C VAL A 45 12.13 -13.35 -11.54
N ASN A 46 12.83 -14.35 -11.01
CA ASN A 46 12.31 -15.71 -10.82
C ASN A 46 11.45 -15.79 -9.56
N CYS A 47 10.72 -16.90 -9.39
CA CYS A 47 9.93 -17.19 -8.18
C CYS A 47 8.74 -16.24 -7.90
N VAL A 48 8.28 -15.50 -8.92
CA VAL A 48 7.08 -14.67 -8.86
C VAL A 48 6.12 -15.09 -9.97
N THR A 49 4.95 -15.61 -9.61
CA THR A 49 3.91 -15.97 -10.58
C THR A 49 3.32 -14.73 -11.26
N HIS A 50 2.69 -14.89 -12.43
CA HIS A 50 2.03 -13.77 -13.12
C HIS A 50 0.98 -13.07 -12.23
N LYS A 51 0.25 -13.83 -11.40
CA LYS A 51 -0.72 -13.25 -10.46
C LYS A 51 -0.04 -12.44 -9.35
N GLU A 52 1.08 -12.93 -8.80
CA GLU A 52 1.85 -12.19 -7.79
C GLU A 52 2.48 -10.93 -8.36
N ARG A 53 2.97 -10.99 -9.59
CA ARG A 53 3.52 -9.84 -10.32
C ARG A 53 2.49 -8.72 -10.51
N ILE A 54 1.28 -9.08 -10.97
CA ILE A 54 0.18 -8.11 -11.11
C ILE A 54 -0.26 -7.58 -9.73
N TRP A 55 -0.23 -8.41 -8.68
CA TRP A 55 -0.53 -7.99 -7.32
C TRP A 55 0.46 -6.94 -6.81
N LEU A 56 1.77 -7.17 -6.99
CA LEU A 56 2.82 -6.22 -6.63
C LEU A 56 2.68 -4.93 -7.43
N ALA A 57 2.50 -5.03 -8.75
CA ALA A 57 2.34 -3.86 -9.61
C ALA A 57 1.10 -3.03 -9.22
N THR A 58 0.00 -3.68 -8.82
CA THR A 58 -1.20 -3.02 -8.31
C THR A 58 -0.95 -2.31 -6.98
N ALA A 59 -0.22 -2.93 -6.06
CA ALA A 59 0.14 -2.30 -4.78
C ALA A 59 1.03 -1.05 -5.00
N ILE A 60 2.06 -1.16 -5.83
CA ILE A 60 2.96 -0.03 -6.15
C ILE A 60 2.21 1.08 -6.89
N TYR A 61 1.31 0.74 -7.82
CA TYR A 61 0.45 1.72 -8.48
C TYR A 61 -0.34 2.56 -7.48
N HIS A 62 -1.07 1.90 -6.57
CA HIS A 62 -1.90 2.58 -5.58
C HIS A 62 -1.08 3.30 -4.51
N ARG A 63 0.15 2.86 -4.23
CA ARG A 63 1.11 3.62 -3.40
C ARG A 63 1.33 5.02 -3.98
N TYR A 64 1.61 5.12 -5.28
CA TYR A 64 1.89 6.40 -5.93
C TYR A 64 0.64 7.21 -6.27
N VAL A 65 -0.40 6.56 -6.80
CA VAL A 65 -1.59 7.23 -7.37
C VAL A 65 -2.70 7.43 -6.33
N GLY A 66 -2.77 6.58 -5.31
CA GLY A 66 -3.94 6.49 -4.43
C GLY A 66 -5.14 5.93 -5.20
N ARG A 67 -6.33 6.54 -5.03
CA ARG A 67 -7.58 6.13 -5.70
C ARG A 67 -7.96 7.03 -6.89
N LYS A 68 -7.04 7.86 -7.39
CA LYS A 68 -7.31 8.76 -8.52
C LYS A 68 -7.64 7.94 -9.78
N THR A 69 -8.71 8.31 -10.47
CA THR A 69 -9.17 7.64 -11.71
C THR A 69 -8.69 8.34 -12.97
N ASN A 70 -8.20 9.59 -12.85
CA ASN A 70 -7.73 10.41 -13.95
C ASN A 70 -6.23 10.25 -14.27
N LYS A 71 -5.56 9.25 -13.69
CA LYS A 71 -4.14 8.97 -13.94
C LYS A 71 -3.99 7.78 -14.87
N ALA A 72 -2.94 7.81 -15.70
CA ALA A 72 -2.57 6.67 -16.53
C ALA A 72 -2.47 5.40 -15.67
N ARG A 73 -2.96 4.29 -16.21
CA ARG A 73 -2.97 2.99 -15.54
C ARG A 73 -2.63 1.92 -16.57
N PRO A 74 -1.65 1.03 -16.30
CA PRO A 74 -1.37 -0.08 -17.20
C PRO A 74 -2.60 -0.99 -17.30
N PRO A 75 -3.09 -1.33 -18.51
CA PRO A 75 -4.24 -2.21 -18.70
C PRO A 75 -4.00 -3.60 -18.09
N GLU A 76 -2.74 -4.02 -17.97
CA GLU A 76 -2.31 -5.30 -17.42
C GLU A 76 -2.81 -5.52 -15.98
N LEU A 77 -2.98 -4.43 -15.21
CA LEU A 77 -3.49 -4.49 -13.85
C LEU A 77 -4.96 -4.94 -13.76
N GLY A 78 -5.68 -4.91 -14.88
CA GLY A 78 -7.06 -5.36 -15.00
C GLY A 78 -7.22 -6.87 -15.20
N PHE A 79 -6.16 -7.59 -15.56
CA PHE A 79 -6.25 -9.00 -15.94
C PHE A 79 -5.88 -9.96 -14.79
N ILE A 80 -6.33 -11.22 -14.90
CA ILE A 80 -5.93 -12.42 -14.15
C ILE A 80 -6.21 -12.41 -12.63
N LEU A 81 -6.15 -11.26 -11.95
CA LEU A 81 -6.49 -11.11 -10.53
C LEU A 81 -8.00 -11.07 -10.31
N GLY A 82 -8.50 -12.00 -9.49
CA GLY A 82 -9.86 -11.93 -8.97
C GLY A 82 -10.08 -10.75 -8.02
N ARG A 83 -11.36 -10.38 -7.80
CA ARG A 83 -11.79 -9.20 -7.03
C ARG A 83 -11.13 -9.10 -5.65
N ARG A 84 -11.12 -10.18 -4.88
CA ARG A 84 -10.54 -10.21 -3.52
C ARG A 84 -9.04 -9.91 -3.50
N ARG A 85 -8.26 -10.51 -4.40
CA ARG A 85 -6.80 -10.27 -4.48
C ARG A 85 -6.47 -8.86 -4.96
N ARG A 86 -7.29 -8.31 -5.87
CA ARG A 86 -7.14 -6.94 -6.33
C ARG A 86 -7.42 -5.94 -5.21
N ALA A 87 -8.51 -6.14 -4.47
CA ALA A 87 -8.83 -5.33 -3.30
C ALA A 87 -7.67 -5.37 -2.28
N GLN A 88 -7.17 -6.56 -1.94
CA GLN A 88 -6.02 -6.72 -1.05
C GLN A 88 -4.78 -5.94 -1.53
N ALA A 89 -4.42 -6.02 -2.82
CA ALA A 89 -3.29 -5.27 -3.36
C ALA A 89 -3.51 -3.75 -3.26
N THR A 90 -4.72 -3.28 -3.56
CA THR A 90 -5.10 -1.87 -3.41
C THR A 90 -4.98 -1.41 -1.96
N THR A 91 -5.48 -2.18 -1.00
CA THR A 91 -5.37 -1.88 0.44
C THR A 91 -3.92 -1.77 0.88
N ILE A 92 -3.06 -2.71 0.46
CA ILE A 92 -1.62 -2.65 0.76
C ILE A 92 -0.97 -1.42 0.14
N GLY A 93 -1.27 -1.09 -1.12
CA GLY A 93 -0.76 0.12 -1.77
C GLY A 93 -1.15 1.40 -1.02
N LEU A 94 -2.40 1.51 -0.58
CA LEU A 94 -2.87 2.64 0.22
C LEU A 94 -2.24 2.66 1.63
N GLY A 95 -1.94 1.49 2.20
CA GLY A 95 -1.20 1.36 3.45
C GLY A 95 0.22 1.89 3.33
N LEU A 96 0.95 1.44 2.31
CA LEU A 96 2.29 1.95 1.99
C LEU A 96 2.26 3.46 1.74
N ARG A 97 1.27 3.95 0.99
CA ARG A 97 1.08 5.38 0.76
C ARG A 97 0.94 6.15 2.07
N PHE A 98 0.07 5.69 2.96
CA PHE A 98 -0.14 6.33 4.26
C PHE A 98 1.15 6.30 5.09
N ALA A 99 1.75 5.11 5.27
CA ALA A 99 2.94 4.92 6.09
C ALA A 99 4.11 5.82 5.65
N LEU A 100 4.45 5.84 4.35
CA LEU A 100 5.54 6.66 3.83
C LEU A 100 5.25 8.16 3.96
N THR A 101 3.98 8.57 3.85
CA THR A 101 3.60 9.97 4.03
C THR A 101 3.76 10.40 5.48
N PHE A 102 3.26 9.56 6.40
CA PHE A 102 3.26 9.85 7.82
C PHE A 102 4.68 9.89 8.38
N SER A 103 5.50 8.89 8.01
CA SER A 103 6.86 8.76 8.54
C SER A 103 7.89 9.65 7.83
N GLY A 104 7.50 10.29 6.72
CA GLY A 104 8.45 10.98 5.83
C GLY A 104 9.51 10.04 5.24
N GLY A 105 9.23 8.73 5.17
CA GLY A 105 10.19 7.71 4.75
C GLY A 105 11.24 7.35 5.81
N THR A 106 11.11 7.83 7.05
CA THR A 106 12.06 7.56 8.14
C THR A 106 11.57 6.43 9.06
N VAL A 107 12.51 5.75 9.70
CA VAL A 107 12.21 4.68 10.68
C VAL A 107 11.58 5.27 11.94
N ASP A 108 12.08 6.41 12.42
CA ASP A 108 11.64 6.98 13.69
C ASP A 108 10.20 7.52 13.61
N GLY A 109 9.83 8.14 12.48
CA GLY A 109 8.44 8.53 12.24
C GLY A 109 7.48 7.33 12.16
N LEU A 110 7.95 6.15 11.74
CA LEU A 110 7.13 4.95 11.68
C LEU A 110 6.94 4.29 13.06
N LYS A 111 7.96 4.34 13.94
CA LYS A 111 7.86 3.84 15.32
C LYS A 111 6.82 4.58 16.15
N GLY A 112 6.54 5.84 15.80
CA GLY A 112 5.53 6.66 16.47
C GLY A 112 4.09 6.31 16.13
N ILE A 113 3.82 5.32 15.28
CA ILE A 113 2.47 4.88 14.94
C ILE A 113 2.28 3.37 15.07
N LYS A 114 1.06 2.99 15.42
CA LYS A 114 0.61 1.60 15.44
C LYS A 114 -0.80 1.50 14.87
N LEU A 115 -1.04 0.45 14.07
CA LEU A 115 -2.36 0.13 13.57
C LEU A 115 -2.97 -1.00 14.39
N VAL A 116 -4.19 -0.78 14.87
CA VAL A 116 -5.00 -1.79 15.53
C VAL A 116 -6.27 -2.00 14.70
N ASN A 117 -6.63 -3.26 14.49
CA ASN A 117 -7.82 -3.63 13.74
C ASN A 117 -8.68 -4.55 14.63
N ASP A 118 -9.89 -4.10 14.96
CA ASP A 118 -10.85 -4.87 15.76
C ASP A 118 -11.89 -5.64 14.90
N GLY A 119 -11.79 -5.53 13.57
CA GLY A 119 -12.69 -6.15 12.60
C GLY A 119 -13.80 -5.23 12.07
N GLN A 120 -14.03 -4.08 12.69
CA GLN A 120 -14.98 -3.05 12.24
C GLN A 120 -14.30 -1.69 12.05
N THR A 121 -13.31 -1.39 12.87
CA THR A 121 -12.57 -0.14 12.94
C THR A 121 -11.07 -0.41 12.80
N LEU A 122 -10.43 0.42 11.97
CA LEU A 122 -9.00 0.55 11.91
C LEU A 122 -8.61 1.78 12.74
N THR A 123 -7.96 1.55 13.88
CA THR A 123 -7.49 2.59 14.79
C THR A 123 -6.01 2.86 14.54
N LEU A 124 -5.67 4.12 14.27
CA LEU A 124 -4.31 4.61 14.23
C LEU A 124 -3.95 5.17 15.60
N GLN A 125 -3.13 4.44 16.35
CA GLN A 125 -2.52 4.93 17.58
C GLN A 125 -1.26 5.71 17.23
N VAL A 126 -1.18 6.96 17.68
CA VAL A 126 -0.08 7.88 17.43
C VAL A 126 0.55 8.24 18.77
N SER A 127 1.88 8.22 18.87
CA SER A 127 2.56 8.70 20.07
C SER A 127 2.37 10.22 20.23
N LYS A 128 2.37 10.71 21.47
CA LYS A 128 2.29 12.15 21.77
C LYS A 128 3.33 12.99 21.04
N GLU A 129 4.51 12.43 20.80
CA GLU A 129 5.61 13.06 20.06
C GLU A 129 5.26 13.29 18.58
N CYS A 130 4.54 12.34 17.98
CA CYS A 130 4.11 12.37 16.58
C CYS A 130 2.73 13.01 16.37
N ALA A 131 2.05 13.45 17.43
CA ALA A 131 0.72 14.09 17.36
C ALA A 131 0.66 15.23 16.32
N LYS A 132 1.74 16.02 16.22
CA LYS A 132 1.86 17.15 15.28
C LYS A 132 1.92 16.73 13.81
N LEU A 133 2.25 15.46 13.52
CA LEU A 133 2.29 14.91 12.17
C LEU A 133 0.90 14.50 11.65
N VAL A 134 -0.12 14.48 12.52
CA VAL A 134 -1.51 14.14 12.16
C VAL A 134 -2.23 15.34 11.55
N ASP A 135 -1.80 15.73 10.35
CA ASP A 135 -2.43 16.78 9.57
C ASP A 135 -3.66 16.31 8.77
N ASN A 136 -4.31 17.22 8.06
CA ASN A 136 -5.47 16.91 7.23
C ASN A 136 -5.13 15.91 6.10
N HIS A 137 -3.91 15.93 5.59
CA HIS A 137 -3.48 15.00 4.54
C HIS A 137 -3.28 13.58 5.06
N ALA A 138 -2.67 13.42 6.23
CA ALA A 138 -2.49 12.16 6.93
C ALA A 138 -3.84 11.55 7.28
N ARG A 139 -4.75 12.35 7.87
CA ARG A 139 -6.13 11.93 8.17
C ARG A 139 -6.86 11.42 6.93
N ARG A 140 -6.82 12.17 5.83
CA ARG A 140 -7.46 11.78 4.57
C ARG A 140 -6.86 10.49 3.98
N ARG A 141 -5.54 10.32 4.02
CA ARG A 141 -4.88 9.11 3.50
C ARG A 141 -5.18 7.89 4.39
N PHE A 142 -5.24 8.08 5.71
CA PHE A 142 -5.64 7.04 6.63
C PHE A 142 -7.10 6.60 6.43
N GLN A 143 -8.02 7.56 6.26
CA GLN A 143 -9.41 7.26 5.91
C GLN A 143 -9.52 6.45 4.61
N GLN A 144 -8.72 6.79 3.58
CA GLN A 144 -8.69 6.02 2.33
C GLN A 144 -8.22 4.58 2.54
N LEU A 145 -7.24 4.37 3.42
CA LEU A 145 -6.77 3.04 3.80
C LEU A 145 -7.90 2.24 4.49
N ALA A 146 -8.52 2.79 5.54
CA ALA A 146 -9.58 2.12 6.29
C ALA A 146 -10.77 1.76 5.37
N GLN A 147 -11.23 2.71 4.54
CA GLN A 147 -12.30 2.47 3.57
C GLN A 147 -11.94 1.38 2.55
N SER A 148 -10.67 1.23 2.17
CA SER A 148 -10.25 0.17 1.24
C SER A 148 -10.20 -1.21 1.89
N ALA A 149 -10.21 -1.27 3.21
CA ALA A 149 -10.30 -2.49 4.00
C ALA A 149 -11.75 -2.75 4.48
N ASP A 150 -12.72 -1.93 4.05
CA ASP A 150 -14.11 -1.95 4.52
C ASP A 150 -14.25 -1.74 6.05
N LEU A 151 -13.39 -0.88 6.62
CA LEU A 151 -13.35 -0.53 8.05
C LEU A 151 -13.63 0.97 8.28
N ALA A 152 -14.16 1.29 9.45
CA ALA A 152 -14.21 2.66 9.98
C ALA A 152 -12.80 3.15 10.33
N ALA A 153 -12.56 4.47 10.28
CA ALA A 153 -11.26 5.06 10.58
C ALA A 153 -11.32 5.83 11.91
N GLU A 154 -10.44 5.48 12.85
CA GLU A 154 -10.30 6.16 14.14
C GLU A 154 -8.83 6.54 14.38
N ILE A 155 -8.58 7.68 15.01
CA ILE A 155 -7.23 8.15 15.34
C ILE A 155 -7.19 8.46 16.82
N ASP A 156 -6.28 7.79 17.52
CA ASP A 156 -6.02 7.88 18.95
C ASP A 156 -4.60 8.46 19.16
N ILE A 157 -4.46 9.51 19.98
CA ILE A 157 -3.23 10.31 20.15
C ILE A 157 -2.81 10.37 21.62
#